data_AF-A0A372Q5C0-F1
#
_entry.id   AF-A0A372Q5C0-F1
#
_cell.length_a   1.000
_cell.length_b   1.000
_cell.length_c   1.000
_cell.angle_alpha   90.00
_cell.angle_beta   90.00
_cell.angle_gamma   90.00
#
_symmetry.space_group_name_H-M   'P 1'
#
loop_
_entity.id
_entity.type
_entity.pdbx_description
1 polymer ?
#
loop_
_entity_poly.entity_id
_entity_poly.type
_entity_poly.pdbx_seq_one_letter_code
_entity_poly.pdbx_strand_id
1 'polypeptide(L)'
;LEHIHKNQFIHRDLHSGNILFDLFNDQKKIKVRCQWKIGDLGLSHSVDNKSSNNEIYGVIPYISPEIFKGSAFSKEADVYSLGMIMWELTTGCKPFSNAKHDHSLIYKILDGERPKITEDTPECYANLMKSCWDPDPKKRPSIKQAEAKRKKLIELKKIGPKFAEKYHSEAIYTSRPLSDLISKCSSTNSFSTISYGNKQGITKNKDNYNLNNII
;
A
#
# COMPACT_ATOMS: atom_id res chain seq x y z
N LEU A 1 0.00 -14.19 7.49
CA LEU A 1 1.17 -13.56 6.85
C LEU A 1 2.47 -13.87 7.58
N GLU A 2 2.54 -13.69 8.92
CA GLU A 2 3.75 -14.02 9.70
C GLU A 2 4.31 -15.43 9.43
N HIS A 3 3.44 -16.43 9.29
CA HIS A 3 3.85 -17.80 8.94
C HIS A 3 4.50 -17.90 7.55
N ILE A 4 3.96 -17.21 6.53
CA ILE A 4 4.52 -17.18 5.17
C ILE A 4 5.93 -16.57 5.21
N HIS A 5 6.07 -15.40 5.85
CA HIS A 5 7.34 -14.69 5.96
C HIS A 5 8.40 -15.44 6.77
N LYS A 6 8.00 -16.17 7.82
CA LYS A 6 8.91 -17.02 8.62
C LYS A 6 9.52 -18.15 7.79
N ASN A 7 8.76 -18.70 6.85
CA ASN A 7 9.22 -19.74 5.92
C ASN A 7 9.98 -19.17 4.72
N GLN A 8 10.40 -17.89 4.75
CA GLN A 8 11.12 -17.22 3.65
C GLN A 8 10.32 -17.13 2.34
N PHE A 9 8.99 -17.03 2.43
CA PHE A 9 8.13 -16.72 1.30
C PHE A 9 7.58 -15.29 1.36
N ILE A 10 7.22 -14.77 0.20
CA ILE A 10 6.51 -13.50 -0.03
C ILE A 10 5.21 -13.85 -0.77
N HIS A 11 4.08 -13.25 -0.36
CA HIS A 11 2.78 -13.54 -0.94
C HIS A 11 2.59 -12.90 -2.32
N ARG A 12 3.05 -11.65 -2.49
CA ARG A 12 3.02 -10.85 -3.73
C ARG A 12 1.66 -10.33 -4.21
N ASP A 13 0.57 -10.96 -3.77
CA ASP A 13 -0.80 -10.59 -4.13
C ASP A 13 -1.73 -10.61 -2.93
N LEU A 14 -1.28 -10.02 -1.82
CA LEU A 14 -2.10 -9.96 -0.61
C LEU A 14 -3.15 -8.86 -0.75
N HIS A 15 -4.44 -9.22 -0.67
CA HIS A 15 -5.55 -8.29 -0.57
C HIS A 15 -6.73 -8.98 0.13
N SER A 16 -7.78 -8.23 0.49
CA SER A 16 -8.92 -8.80 1.23
C SER A 16 -9.63 -9.93 0.49
N GLY A 17 -9.68 -9.89 -0.85
CA GLY A 17 -10.18 -10.99 -1.69
C GLY A 17 -9.43 -12.33 -1.54
N ASN A 18 -8.17 -12.31 -1.08
CA ASN A 18 -7.36 -13.51 -0.83
C ASN A 18 -7.37 -13.91 0.66
N ILE A 19 -8.28 -13.35 1.45
CA ILE A 19 -8.51 -13.74 2.84
C ILE A 19 -9.85 -14.47 2.93
N LEU A 20 -9.78 -15.76 3.24
CA LEU A 20 -10.92 -16.65 3.30
C LEU A 20 -11.38 -16.83 4.74
N PHE A 21 -12.69 -16.92 4.93
CA PHE A 21 -13.31 -17.24 6.21
C PHE A 21 -13.60 -18.73 6.29
N ASP A 22 -12.98 -19.39 7.25
CA ASP A 22 -13.15 -20.82 7.48
C ASP A 22 -14.08 -21.07 8.66
N LEU A 23 -15.23 -21.67 8.37
CA LEU A 23 -16.25 -22.08 9.33
C LEU A 23 -16.15 -23.58 9.56
N PHE A 24 -15.41 -23.97 10.60
CA PHE A 24 -15.39 -25.36 11.03
C PHE A 24 -16.46 -25.63 12.07
N ASN A 25 -17.45 -26.44 11.67
CA ASN A 25 -18.36 -27.08 12.59
C ASN A 25 -17.87 -28.50 12.88
N ASP A 26 -17.05 -28.66 13.91
CA ASP A 26 -16.66 -29.99 14.40
C ASP A 26 -17.83 -30.51 15.24
N GLN A 27 -18.61 -31.46 14.71
CA GLN A 27 -19.77 -32.06 15.39
C GLN A 27 -19.41 -32.66 16.77
N LYS A 28 -18.12 -32.90 17.05
CA LYS A 28 -17.63 -33.41 18.35
C LYS A 28 -17.17 -32.31 19.32
N LYS A 29 -17.16 -31.03 18.92
CA LYS A 29 -16.77 -29.90 19.80
C LYS A 29 -17.93 -28.93 20.01
N ILE A 30 -18.12 -28.52 21.26
CA ILE A 30 -19.16 -27.56 21.69
C ILE A 30 -18.93 -26.14 21.12
N LYS A 31 -17.75 -25.84 20.56
CA LYS A 31 -17.41 -24.52 20.01
C LYS A 31 -17.13 -24.57 18.51
N VAL A 32 -17.92 -23.80 17.75
CA VAL A 32 -17.61 -23.39 16.37
C VAL A 32 -16.26 -22.69 16.36
N ARG A 33 -15.34 -23.14 15.51
CA ARG A 33 -14.07 -22.46 15.28
C ARG A 33 -14.20 -21.62 14.02
N CYS A 34 -14.05 -20.31 14.18
CA CYS A 34 -14.00 -19.36 13.08
C CYS A 34 -12.55 -18.91 12.91
N GLN A 35 -11.98 -19.08 11.72
CA GLN A 35 -10.62 -18.61 11.44
C GLN A 35 -10.54 -17.94 10.08
N TRP A 36 -9.91 -16.76 10.04
CA TRP A 36 -9.50 -16.12 8.80
C TRP A 36 -8.18 -16.72 8.35
N LYS A 37 -8.12 -17.15 7.08
CA LYS A 37 -6.94 -17.76 6.46
C LYS A 37 -6.55 -16.96 5.23
N ILE A 38 -5.25 -16.77 5.04
CA ILE A 38 -4.72 -16.21 3.80
C ILE A 38 -4.61 -17.36 2.79
N GLY A 39 -5.27 -17.19 1.64
CA GLY A 39 -5.28 -18.12 0.53
C GLY A 39 -4.50 -17.58 -0.67
N ASP A 40 -4.71 -18.21 -1.83
CA ASP A 40 -4.09 -17.85 -3.12
C ASP A 40 -2.58 -17.58 -3.09
N LEU A 41 -1.82 -18.67 -2.90
CA LEU A 41 -0.37 -18.65 -2.92
C LEU A 41 0.21 -18.92 -4.32
N GLY A 42 -0.60 -18.85 -5.38
CA GLY A 42 -0.17 -19.18 -6.75
C GLY A 42 0.95 -18.27 -7.27
N LEU A 43 1.03 -17.05 -6.75
CA LEU A 43 2.08 -16.07 -7.06
C LEU A 43 3.18 -16.00 -5.99
N SER A 44 3.05 -16.76 -4.90
CA SER A 44 3.99 -16.71 -3.78
C SER A 44 5.35 -17.25 -4.17
N HIS A 45 6.40 -16.50 -3.85
CA HIS A 45 7.78 -16.84 -4.21
C HIS A 45 8.68 -16.87 -2.98
N SER A 46 9.70 -17.74 -3.03
CA SER A 46 10.80 -17.70 -2.07
C SER A 46 11.59 -16.40 -2.23
N VAL A 47 12.03 -15.82 -1.12
CA VAL A 47 12.87 -14.61 -1.10
C VAL A 47 14.19 -14.81 -1.87
N ASP A 48 14.68 -16.06 -1.92
CA ASP A 48 15.94 -16.41 -2.58
C ASP A 48 15.80 -16.59 -4.11
N ASN A 49 14.56 -16.66 -4.62
CA ASN A 49 14.29 -16.93 -6.02
C ASN A 49 14.31 -15.63 -6.84
N LYS A 50 15.43 -15.36 -7.51
CA LYS A 50 15.63 -14.22 -8.41
C LYS A 50 14.99 -14.45 -9.80
N SER A 51 13.76 -14.96 -9.86
CA SER A 51 13.10 -15.17 -11.15
C SER A 51 12.96 -13.83 -11.88
N SER A 52 13.34 -13.80 -13.16
CA SER A 52 13.33 -12.63 -14.05
C SER A 52 11.95 -12.20 -14.52
N ASN A 53 10.88 -12.85 -14.06
CA ASN A 53 9.53 -12.57 -14.51
C ASN A 53 9.00 -11.31 -13.81
N ASN A 54 9.26 -10.17 -14.44
CA ASN A 54 8.94 -8.82 -13.95
C ASN A 54 7.48 -8.41 -14.17
N GLU A 55 6.60 -9.34 -14.59
CA GLU A 55 5.19 -9.01 -14.71
C GLU A 55 4.60 -8.71 -13.33
N ILE A 56 4.09 -7.50 -13.19
CA ILE A 56 3.40 -7.07 -11.98
C ILE A 56 1.95 -7.49 -12.12
N TYR A 57 1.53 -8.42 -11.27
CA TYR A 57 0.18 -8.94 -11.18
C TYR A 57 -0.39 -8.57 -9.81
N GLY A 58 -1.64 -8.10 -9.77
CA GLY A 58 -2.35 -7.85 -8.52
C GLY A 58 -3.41 -6.76 -8.62
N VAL A 59 -3.81 -6.24 -7.46
CA VAL A 59 -4.85 -5.19 -7.33
C VAL A 59 -4.19 -3.86 -6.96
N ILE A 60 -4.29 -2.86 -7.84
CA ILE A 60 -3.54 -1.57 -7.78
C ILE A 60 -3.46 -0.97 -6.36
N PRO A 61 -4.59 -0.75 -5.65
CA PRO A 61 -4.56 -0.22 -4.28
C PRO A 61 -3.67 -0.95 -3.27
N TYR A 62 -3.47 -2.27 -3.42
CA TYR A 62 -2.73 -3.10 -2.46
C TYR A 62 -1.26 -3.31 -2.87
N ILE A 63 -0.86 -2.86 -4.06
CA ILE A 63 0.51 -2.99 -4.55
C ILE A 63 1.35 -1.82 -4.04
N SER A 64 2.50 -2.12 -3.46
CA SER A 64 3.38 -1.11 -2.89
C SER A 64 4.07 -0.25 -3.96
N PRO A 65 4.31 1.04 -3.70
CA PRO A 65 4.77 1.99 -4.71
C PRO A 65 6.13 1.63 -5.33
N GLU A 66 7.01 1.00 -4.57
CA GLU A 66 8.32 0.55 -5.06
C GLU A 66 8.23 -0.56 -6.11
N ILE A 67 7.16 -1.36 -6.10
CA ILE A 67 6.92 -2.42 -7.09
C ILE A 67 6.55 -1.80 -8.44
N PHE A 68 5.71 -0.76 -8.44
CA PHE A 68 5.44 0.01 -9.66
C PHE A 68 6.70 0.69 -10.23
N LYS A 69 7.71 0.96 -9.40
CA LYS A 69 9.02 1.48 -9.83
C LYS A 69 9.98 0.39 -10.32
N GLY A 70 9.54 -0.87 -10.40
CA GLY A 70 10.35 -1.99 -10.87
C GLY A 70 11.23 -2.64 -9.80
N SER A 71 11.01 -2.35 -8.51
CA SER A 71 11.71 -3.07 -7.44
C SER A 71 11.22 -4.51 -7.36
N ALA A 72 12.08 -5.41 -6.90
CA ALA A 72 11.68 -6.77 -6.61
C ALA A 72 10.64 -6.82 -5.47
N PHE A 73 9.73 -7.79 -5.54
CA PHE A 73 8.82 -8.07 -4.44
C PHE A 73 9.58 -8.42 -3.17
N SER A 74 9.07 -7.96 -2.03
CA SER A 74 9.70 -8.16 -0.73
C SER A 74 8.65 -8.40 0.36
N LYS A 75 9.08 -8.81 1.54
CA LYS A 75 8.18 -8.98 2.70
C LYS A 75 7.55 -7.64 3.11
N GLU A 76 8.28 -6.55 2.93
CA GLU A 76 7.84 -5.18 3.19
C GLU A 76 6.75 -4.74 2.21
N ALA A 77 6.74 -5.27 0.98
CA ALA A 77 5.64 -5.08 0.03
C ALA A 77 4.34 -5.75 0.54
N ASP A 78 4.40 -6.97 1.05
CA ASP A 78 3.22 -7.61 1.67
C ASP A 78 2.73 -6.83 2.92
N VAL A 79 3.64 -6.19 3.67
CA VAL A 79 3.28 -5.34 4.82
C VAL A 79 2.53 -4.08 4.37
N TYR A 80 2.89 -3.49 3.23
CA TYR A 80 2.11 -2.40 2.64
C TYR A 80 0.68 -2.85 2.35
N SER A 81 0.52 -4.02 1.71
CA SER A 81 -0.79 -4.58 1.42
C SER A 81 -1.61 -4.84 2.69
N LEU A 82 -0.95 -5.29 3.77
CA LEU A 82 -1.58 -5.41 5.09
C LEU A 82 -2.07 -4.06 5.61
N GLY A 83 -1.32 -2.97 5.41
CA GLY A 83 -1.76 -1.62 5.75
C GLY A 83 -3.05 -1.21 5.04
N MET A 84 -3.19 -1.57 3.77
CA MET A 84 -4.42 -1.32 2.99
C MET A 84 -5.61 -2.16 3.48
N ILE A 85 -5.38 -3.42 3.85
CA ILE A 85 -6.40 -4.27 4.48
C ILE A 85 -6.82 -3.70 5.85
N MET A 86 -5.86 -3.20 6.63
CA MET A 86 -6.17 -2.55 7.91
C MET A 86 -7.09 -1.33 7.72
N TRP A 87 -6.86 -0.53 6.68
CA TRP A 87 -7.74 0.58 6.33
C TRP A 87 -9.13 0.14 5.91
N GLU A 88 -9.23 -0.94 5.14
CA GLU A 88 -10.51 -1.54 4.76
C GLU A 88 -11.29 -2.01 5.98
N LEU A 89 -10.62 -2.55 7.00
CA LEU A 89 -11.27 -2.96 8.25
C LEU A 89 -11.80 -1.80 9.09
N THR A 90 -11.22 -0.59 8.97
CA THR A 90 -11.72 0.59 9.70
C THR A 90 -12.93 1.21 9.01
N THR A 91 -12.97 1.16 7.68
CA THR A 91 -14.00 1.86 6.88
C THR A 91 -15.10 0.94 6.34
N GLY A 92 -14.85 -0.37 6.28
CA GLY A 92 -15.66 -1.32 5.52
C GLY A 92 -15.60 -1.12 4.00
N CYS A 93 -14.77 -0.18 3.52
CA CYS A 93 -14.66 0.19 2.11
C CYS A 93 -13.32 -0.30 1.56
N LYS A 94 -13.29 -0.63 0.27
CA LYS A 94 -12.01 -0.98 -0.37
C LYS A 94 -11.18 0.29 -0.65
N PRO A 95 -9.84 0.24 -0.55
CA PRO A 95 -9.01 1.43 -0.72
C PRO A 95 -9.15 1.98 -2.14
N PHE A 96 -9.21 3.30 -2.26
CA PHE A 96 -9.42 4.04 -3.52
C PHE A 96 -10.69 3.65 -4.29
N SER A 97 -11.73 3.17 -3.60
CA SER A 97 -13.00 2.77 -4.23
C SER A 97 -13.73 3.89 -4.95
N ASN A 98 -13.40 5.15 -4.66
CA ASN A 98 -13.92 6.35 -5.31
C ASN A 98 -13.14 6.74 -6.60
N ALA A 99 -12.11 5.98 -6.99
CA ALA A 99 -11.29 6.28 -8.15
C ALA A 99 -11.33 5.14 -9.19
N LYS A 100 -11.09 5.50 -10.44
CA LYS A 100 -10.81 4.52 -11.50
C LYS A 100 -9.46 3.85 -11.28
N HIS A 101 -9.40 2.54 -11.44
CA HIS A 101 -8.17 1.77 -11.25
C HIS A 101 -7.36 1.66 -12.54
N ASP A 102 -6.75 2.76 -12.94
CA ASP A 102 -5.91 2.84 -14.13
C ASP A 102 -4.53 3.47 -13.83
N HIS A 103 -3.78 3.81 -14.88
CA HIS A 103 -2.46 4.44 -14.76
C HIS A 103 -2.48 5.76 -13.96
N SER A 104 -3.58 6.51 -13.96
CA SER A 104 -3.71 7.75 -13.18
C SER A 104 -3.69 7.46 -11.68
N LEU A 105 -4.34 6.39 -11.24
CA LEU A 105 -4.30 5.97 -9.83
C LEU A 105 -2.89 5.50 -9.42
N ILE A 106 -2.19 4.76 -10.30
CA ILE A 106 -0.81 4.35 -10.06
C ILE A 106 0.07 5.59 -9.83
N TYR A 107 -0.09 6.63 -10.65
CA TYR A 107 0.62 7.90 -10.48
C TYR A 107 0.37 8.58 -9.14
N LYS A 108 -0.89 8.68 -8.75
CA LYS A 108 -1.29 9.25 -7.46
C LYS A 108 -0.65 8.50 -6.30
N ILE A 109 -0.64 7.16 -6.34
CA ILE A 109 -0.01 6.33 -5.30
C ILE A 109 1.51 6.57 -5.26
N LEU A 110 2.15 6.69 -6.42
CA LEU A 110 3.58 6.99 -6.56
C LEU A 110 3.95 8.38 -6.02
N ASP A 111 3.06 9.36 -6.19
CA ASP A 111 3.18 10.72 -5.65
C ASP A 111 2.85 10.81 -4.15
N GLY A 112 2.44 9.69 -3.54
CA GLY A 112 2.22 9.58 -2.11
C GLY A 112 0.75 9.66 -1.68
N GLU A 113 -0.20 9.68 -2.61
CA GLU A 113 -1.62 9.62 -2.27
C GLU A 113 -1.93 8.34 -1.47
N ARG A 114 -2.74 8.47 -0.42
CA ARG A 114 -3.20 7.39 0.46
C ARG A 114 -4.70 7.55 0.73
N PRO A 115 -5.42 6.46 1.03
CA PRO A 115 -6.81 6.56 1.42
C PRO A 115 -6.99 7.48 2.65
N LYS A 116 -8.09 8.25 2.66
CA LYS A 116 -8.40 9.16 3.77
C LYS A 116 -8.65 8.34 5.04
N ILE A 117 -7.96 8.68 6.12
CA ILE A 117 -8.24 8.10 7.44
C ILE A 117 -9.41 8.87 8.06
N THR A 118 -10.43 8.14 8.50
CA THR A 118 -11.63 8.70 9.11
C THR A 118 -11.38 9.09 10.57
N GLU A 119 -12.11 10.09 11.06
CA GLU A 119 -11.93 10.65 12.42
C GLU A 119 -12.25 9.65 13.53
N ASP A 120 -13.07 8.64 13.24
CA ASP A 120 -13.41 7.55 14.15
C ASP A 120 -12.34 6.46 14.23
N THR A 121 -11.31 6.48 13.37
CA THR A 121 -10.18 5.57 13.46
C THR A 121 -9.31 5.93 14.66
N PRO A 122 -9.12 5.04 15.65
CA PRO A 122 -8.27 5.33 16.80
C PRO A 122 -6.85 5.69 16.36
N GLU A 123 -6.30 6.75 16.94
CA GLU A 123 -4.97 7.27 16.55
C GLU A 123 -3.88 6.20 16.56
N CYS A 124 -3.86 5.36 17.60
CA CYS A 124 -2.93 4.24 17.71
C CYS A 124 -3.05 3.21 16.57
N TYR A 125 -4.25 2.99 16.03
CA TYR A 125 -4.48 2.13 14.87
C TYR A 125 -4.09 2.84 13.58
N ALA A 126 -4.45 4.12 13.45
CA ALA A 126 -4.04 4.97 12.33
C ALA A 126 -2.51 5.03 12.20
N ASN A 127 -1.78 5.16 13.31
CA ASN A 127 -0.32 5.19 13.33
C ASN A 127 0.29 3.84 12.92
N LEU A 128 -0.29 2.72 13.35
CA LEU A 128 0.16 1.39 12.91
C LEU A 128 -0.05 1.22 11.41
N MET A 129 -1.26 1.51 10.92
CA MET A 129 -1.60 1.48 9.50
C MET A 129 -0.67 2.36 8.67
N LYS A 130 -0.40 3.60 9.14
CA LYS A 130 0.55 4.52 8.51
C LYS A 130 1.96 3.96 8.42
N SER A 131 2.43 3.32 9.49
CA SER A 131 3.74 2.67 9.48
C SER A 131 3.82 1.49 8.50
N CYS A 132 2.72 0.77 8.26
CA CYS A 132 2.67 -0.34 7.31
C CYS A 132 2.77 0.14 5.85
N TRP A 133 2.23 1.32 5.51
CA TRP A 133 2.25 1.85 4.14
C TRP A 133 3.25 3.00 3.91
N ASP A 134 4.30 3.07 4.74
CA ASP A 134 5.38 4.05 4.64
C ASP A 134 5.99 4.02 3.21
N PRO A 135 6.26 5.18 2.59
CA PRO A 135 6.90 5.25 1.27
C PRO A 135 8.24 4.52 1.21
N ASP A 136 9.02 4.49 2.30
CA ASP A 136 10.27 3.75 2.41
C ASP A 136 9.98 2.33 2.96
N PRO A 137 10.17 1.27 2.16
CA PRO A 137 9.94 -0.11 2.60
C PRO A 137 10.73 -0.47 3.87
N LYS A 138 11.92 0.12 4.07
CA LYS A 138 12.78 -0.17 5.22
C LYS A 138 12.25 0.40 6.53
N LYS A 139 11.37 1.40 6.47
CA LYS A 139 10.71 1.99 7.65
C LYS A 139 9.46 1.23 8.06
N ARG A 140 8.96 0.34 7.20
CA ARG A 140 7.80 -0.49 7.51
C ARG A 140 8.16 -1.48 8.62
N PRO A 141 7.26 -1.74 9.57
CA PRO A 141 7.50 -2.75 10.59
C PRO A 141 7.59 -4.13 9.95
N SER A 142 8.38 -5.02 10.55
CA SER A 142 8.27 -6.45 10.22
C SER A 142 6.85 -6.95 10.53
N ILE A 143 6.41 -7.98 9.83
CA ILE A 143 5.08 -8.57 10.07
C ILE A 143 4.89 -9.00 11.54
N LYS A 144 5.94 -9.48 12.19
CA LYS A 144 5.91 -9.86 13.62
C LYS A 144 5.61 -8.66 14.51
N GLN A 145 6.24 -7.51 14.23
CA GLN A 145 5.99 -6.27 14.98
C GLN A 145 4.59 -5.71 14.70
N ALA A 146 4.16 -5.72 13.44
CA ALA A 146 2.83 -5.27 13.04
C ALA A 146 1.72 -6.10 13.72
N GLU A 147 1.84 -7.44 13.68
CA GLU A 147 0.88 -8.36 14.29
C GLU A 147 0.83 -8.22 15.82
N ALA A 148 1.98 -8.06 16.48
CA ALA A 148 2.02 -7.84 17.93
C ALA A 148 1.29 -6.55 18.33
N LYS A 149 1.53 -5.44 17.60
CA LYS A 149 0.80 -4.18 17.81
C LYS A 149 -0.69 -4.34 17.53
N ARG A 150 -1.06 -4.97 16.40
CA ARG A 150 -2.45 -5.20 16.00
C ARG A 150 -3.24 -5.97 17.07
N LYS A 151 -2.69 -7.07 17.61
CA LYS A 151 -3.32 -7.88 18.66
C LYS A 151 -3.61 -7.05 19.91
N LYS A 152 -2.62 -6.28 20.38
CA LYS A 152 -2.78 -5.37 21.52
C LYS A 152 -3.90 -4.35 21.30
N LEU A 153 -4.05 -3.83 20.08
CA LEU A 153 -5.11 -2.87 19.75
C LEU A 153 -6.51 -3.50 19.73
N ILE A 154 -6.63 -4.75 19.26
CA ILE A 154 -7.90 -5.49 19.25
C ILE A 154 -8.39 -5.77 20.67
N GLU A 155 -7.49 -6.17 21.57
CA GLU A 155 -7.81 -6.40 22.98
C GLU A 155 -8.40 -5.16 23.66
N LEU A 156 -8.03 -3.97 23.20
CA LEU A 156 -8.57 -2.70 23.69
C LEU A 156 -9.96 -2.34 23.13
N LYS A 157 -10.56 -3.19 22.27
CA LYS A 157 -11.92 -3.03 21.69
C LYS A 157 -12.20 -1.67 21.02
N LYS A 158 -11.18 -1.04 20.44
CA LYS A 158 -11.28 0.34 19.92
C LYS A 158 -11.84 0.45 18.48
N ILE A 159 -12.36 -0.61 17.87
CA ILE A 159 -12.65 -0.63 16.43
C ILE A 159 -14.08 -1.12 16.18
N GLY A 160 -14.83 -0.37 15.39
CA GLY A 160 -16.15 -0.75 14.85
C GLY A 160 -16.57 0.25 13.77
N PRO A 161 -17.19 -0.18 12.67
CA PRO A 161 -17.44 0.71 11.54
C PRO A 161 -18.65 1.64 11.74
N LYS A 162 -18.58 2.84 11.16
CA LYS A 162 -19.74 3.59 10.66
C LYS A 162 -19.56 3.80 9.14
N PHE A 163 -20.50 3.25 8.34
CA PHE A 163 -20.50 3.21 6.87
C PHE A 163 -21.05 4.53 6.26
N ALA A 164 -20.95 4.90 4.97
CA ALA A 164 -20.65 4.20 3.71
C ALA A 164 -20.16 5.21 2.62
N GLU A 165 -19.19 4.85 1.77
CA GLU A 165 -18.85 5.60 0.54
C GLU A 165 -19.39 4.90 -0.72
N LYS A 166 -19.63 5.67 -1.80
CA LYS A 166 -20.09 5.14 -3.09
C LYS A 166 -18.90 4.65 -3.93
N TYR A 167 -19.00 3.44 -4.47
CA TYR A 167 -18.00 2.87 -5.38
C TYR A 167 -18.02 3.55 -6.75
N HIS A 168 -16.85 3.80 -7.30
CA HIS A 168 -16.66 4.15 -8.70
C HIS A 168 -16.88 2.90 -9.57
N SER A 169 -17.65 3.02 -10.65
CA SER A 169 -18.01 1.88 -11.52
C SER A 169 -16.81 1.19 -12.17
N GLU A 170 -15.69 1.92 -12.32
CA GLU A 170 -14.45 1.42 -12.91
C GLU A 170 -13.37 1.03 -11.87
N ALA A 171 -13.74 0.88 -10.60
CA ALA A 171 -12.84 0.33 -9.58
C ALA A 171 -12.76 -1.20 -9.71
N ILE A 172 -11.53 -1.74 -9.82
CA ILE A 172 -11.28 -3.17 -10.09
C ILE A 172 -10.49 -3.79 -8.93
N TYR A 173 -11.07 -4.80 -8.29
CA TYR A 173 -10.52 -5.47 -7.10
C TYR A 173 -10.23 -6.95 -7.29
N THR A 174 -10.03 -7.34 -8.54
CA THR A 174 -9.57 -8.66 -8.95
C THR A 174 -8.17 -8.52 -9.51
N SER A 175 -7.28 -9.41 -9.11
CA SER A 175 -5.90 -9.41 -9.56
C SER A 175 -5.81 -9.59 -11.07
N ARG A 176 -4.91 -8.83 -11.71
CA ARG A 176 -4.68 -8.85 -13.14
C ARG A 176 -3.26 -8.40 -13.48
N PRO A 177 -2.74 -8.68 -14.68
CA PRO A 177 -1.49 -8.10 -15.16
C PRO A 177 -1.62 -6.58 -15.26
N LEU A 178 -0.56 -5.86 -14.88
CA LEU A 178 -0.53 -4.39 -14.88
C LEU A 178 0.53 -3.79 -15.81
N SER A 179 1.21 -4.63 -16.61
CA SER A 179 2.24 -4.22 -17.57
C SER A 179 1.78 -3.07 -18.49
N ASP A 180 0.56 -3.16 -19.05
CA ASP A 180 -0.03 -2.14 -19.92
C ASP A 180 -0.32 -0.80 -19.23
N LEU A 181 -0.59 -0.81 -17.93
CA LEU A 181 -0.85 0.42 -17.17
C LEU A 181 0.46 1.09 -16.76
N ILE A 182 1.45 0.28 -16.41
CA ILE A 182 2.79 0.75 -16.03
C ILE A 182 3.53 1.32 -17.24
N SER A 183 3.43 0.69 -18.42
CA SER A 183 4.02 1.21 -19.66
C SER A 183 3.49 2.60 -20.01
N LYS A 184 2.17 2.82 -19.85
CA LYS A 184 1.52 4.13 -20.03
C LYS A 184 2.02 5.17 -19.05
N CYS A 185 2.42 4.77 -17.84
CA CYS A 185 3.09 5.68 -16.93
C CYS A 185 4.43 6.12 -17.55
N SER A 186 5.31 5.19 -17.90
CA SER A 186 6.60 5.55 -18.50
C SER A 186 6.51 6.50 -19.72
N SER A 187 5.46 6.37 -20.54
CA SER A 187 5.20 7.25 -21.70
C SER A 187 4.70 8.66 -21.39
N THR A 188 4.01 8.89 -20.27
CA THR A 188 3.55 10.25 -19.91
C THR A 188 4.63 11.03 -19.16
N ASN A 189 5.58 10.36 -18.51
CA ASN A 189 6.72 10.99 -17.84
C ASN A 189 7.77 11.55 -18.84
N SER A 190 7.70 11.17 -20.11
CA SER A 190 8.53 11.77 -21.18
C SER A 190 7.96 13.08 -21.75
N PHE A 191 6.75 13.50 -21.37
CA PHE A 191 6.17 14.78 -21.78
C PHE A 191 6.37 15.91 -20.75
N SER A 192 6.81 15.60 -19.53
CA SER A 192 7.10 16.60 -18.48
C SER A 192 8.52 17.20 -18.55
N THR A 193 9.34 16.83 -19.53
CA THR A 193 10.72 17.33 -19.72
C THR A 193 10.91 18.28 -20.91
N ILE A 194 9.92 19.09 -21.27
CA ILE A 194 10.09 20.18 -22.26
C ILE A 194 10.18 21.56 -21.59
N SER A 195 11.41 22.07 -21.65
CA SER A 195 11.92 23.45 -21.67
C SER A 195 11.75 24.37 -20.45
N TYR A 196 12.87 24.60 -19.75
CA TYR A 196 13.30 25.96 -19.46
C TYR A 196 14.47 26.30 -20.37
N GLY A 197 14.17 27.10 -21.40
CA GLY A 197 15.14 27.59 -22.36
C GLY A 197 16.18 28.50 -21.70
N ASN A 198 17.42 28.37 -22.18
CA ASN A 198 18.49 29.33 -22.00
C ASN A 198 17.97 30.75 -22.28
N LYS A 199 17.94 31.60 -21.26
CA LYS A 199 18.01 33.05 -21.43
C LYS A 199 19.31 33.55 -20.81
N GLN A 200 20.27 33.83 -21.69
CA GLN A 200 21.27 34.86 -21.46
C GLN A 200 20.53 36.18 -21.19
N GLY A 201 20.98 36.95 -20.20
CA GLY A 201 20.32 38.21 -19.87
C GLY A 201 20.91 38.96 -18.68
N ILE A 202 21.99 39.70 -18.95
CA ILE A 202 22.19 41.08 -18.48
C ILE A 202 22.43 41.30 -16.99
N THR A 203 23.70 41.56 -16.67
CA THR A 203 24.14 42.33 -15.52
C THR A 203 23.44 43.69 -15.46
N LYS A 204 22.73 43.96 -14.36
CA LYS A 204 22.43 45.32 -13.90
C LYS A 204 22.77 45.43 -12.41
N ASN A 205 23.81 46.21 -12.14
CA ASN A 205 24.06 46.83 -10.85
C ASN A 205 22.81 47.62 -10.40
N LYS A 206 22.46 47.51 -9.12
CA LYS A 206 22.31 48.68 -8.22
C LYS A 206 22.01 48.27 -6.76
N ASP A 207 22.84 48.86 -5.91
CA ASP A 207 22.55 49.46 -4.60
C ASP A 207 22.53 48.60 -3.32
N ASN A 208 23.60 48.84 -2.56
CA ASN A 208 23.83 48.63 -1.13
C ASN A 208 22.61 48.99 -0.26
N TYR A 209 22.37 48.21 0.81
CA TYR A 209 22.29 48.73 2.18
C TYR A 209 22.54 47.60 3.21
N ASN A 210 23.71 47.70 3.84
CA ASN A 210 24.03 47.55 5.26
C ASN A 210 23.18 46.64 6.16
N LEU A 211 23.82 45.62 6.76
CA LEU A 211 23.47 45.17 8.10
C LEU A 211 24.74 44.95 8.93
N ASN A 212 24.80 45.68 10.04
CA ASN A 212 25.88 45.79 10.98
C ASN A 212 26.27 44.44 11.62
N ASN A 213 27.59 44.34 11.83
CA ASN A 213 28.27 43.46 12.77
C ASN A 213 27.62 43.47 14.16
N ILE A 214 27.47 42.27 14.73
CA ILE A 214 27.36 42.05 16.16
C ILE A 214 28.48 41.07 16.55
N ILE A 215 29.41 41.61 17.35
CA ILE A 215 30.55 41.02 18.09
C ILE A 215 31.80 40.74 17.26
#